data_AF-A0A9Q9B3C1-F1
#
_entry.id   AF-A0A9Q9B3C1-F1
#
_cell.length_a   1.000
_cell.length_b   1.000
_cell.length_c   1.000
_cell.angle_alpha   90.00
_cell.angle_beta   90.00
_cell.angle_gamma   90.00
#
_symmetry.space_group_name_H-M   'P 1'
#
loop_
_entity.id
_entity.type
_entity.pdbx_description
1 polymer ?
#
loop_
_entity_poly.entity_id
_entity_poly.type
_entity_poly.pdbx_seq_one_letter_code
_entity_poly.pdbx_strand_id
1 'polypeptide(L)'
;MKKFSFFEEVYGFKRHRNVYYGRHQGLYCIFTSELHTGECKLSLGAYKDGDETALTRLLEPLNGLKRAKFKVEKARIIINYKMLTALTTSKENEKNKEFFDRIISIILPILKENGYQSGGFANGKDDGSIRLARLGLEYLFLTENEFHDLGMDLKIKKEADKEKSENFLLGILGVIGVAICGVILYTLVGRAGYYVWMVPALLSVGASNVYKKLAGKLTIKAFVCMFVILTAALIAGTYLEYAWRFYDILKAEFNISFSEAFKEIGPLIFEDSEVKASFLKDFGINGGILILLTIIMFFSSYKGELRFQDLEWV
;
A
#
# COMPACT_ATOMS: atom_id res chain seq x y z
N MET A 1 12.17 24.83 2.14
CA MET A 1 12.93 23.76 1.44
C MET A 1 11.94 22.65 1.06
N LYS A 2 11.99 22.11 -0.16
CA LYS A 2 11.07 21.04 -0.59
C LYS A 2 11.56 19.69 -0.06
N LYS A 3 10.64 18.76 0.28
CA LYS A 3 11.03 17.38 0.63
C LYS A 3 11.74 16.70 -0.54
N PHE A 4 12.84 16.02 -0.24
CA PHE A 4 13.72 15.33 -1.19
C PHE A 4 14.39 16.23 -2.25
N SER A 5 14.52 17.54 -1.98
CA SER A 5 15.16 18.48 -2.94
C SER A 5 16.61 18.13 -3.27
N PHE A 6 17.28 17.39 -2.38
CA PHE A 6 18.66 16.96 -2.58
C PHE A 6 18.86 16.11 -3.86
N PHE A 7 17.82 15.44 -4.37
CA PHE A 7 17.92 14.72 -5.64
C PHE A 7 18.21 15.66 -6.81
N GLU A 8 17.54 16.82 -6.85
CA GLU A 8 17.76 17.86 -7.85
C GLU A 8 19.07 18.61 -7.55
N GLU A 9 19.25 19.05 -6.29
CA GLU A 9 20.31 19.96 -5.88
C GLU A 9 21.71 19.31 -5.83
N VAL A 10 21.80 18.04 -5.42
CA VAL A 10 23.08 17.34 -5.20
C VAL A 10 23.38 16.34 -6.32
N TYR A 11 22.37 15.60 -6.79
CA TYR A 11 22.57 14.53 -7.77
C TYR A 11 22.15 14.91 -9.20
N GLY A 12 21.62 16.12 -9.41
CA GLY A 12 21.22 16.61 -10.73
C GLY A 12 20.07 15.82 -11.36
N PHE A 13 19.25 15.15 -10.54
CA PHE A 13 18.09 14.40 -11.05
C PHE A 13 17.03 15.36 -11.57
N LYS A 14 16.34 14.94 -12.63
CA LYS A 14 15.14 15.62 -13.12
C LYS A 14 13.96 15.21 -12.26
N ARG A 15 12.95 16.07 -12.22
CA ARG A 15 11.72 15.83 -11.47
C ARG A 15 10.50 15.83 -12.38
N HIS A 16 9.66 14.82 -12.22
CA HIS A 16 8.33 14.77 -12.82
C HIS A 16 7.31 14.41 -11.72
N ARG A 17 6.42 15.36 -11.35
CA ARG A 17 5.47 15.23 -10.23
C ARG A 17 6.19 14.87 -8.90
N ASN A 18 5.96 13.66 -8.38
CA ASN A 18 6.55 13.09 -7.16
C ASN A 18 7.69 12.09 -7.46
N VAL A 19 8.21 12.10 -8.68
CA VAL A 19 9.28 11.23 -9.16
C VAL A 19 10.53 12.04 -9.41
N TYR A 20 11.66 11.53 -8.92
CA TYR A 20 12.99 12.04 -9.24
C TYR A 20 13.72 10.97 -10.03
N TYR A 21 14.35 11.33 -11.14
CA TYR A 21 14.97 10.36 -12.03
C TYR A 21 16.22 10.94 -12.70
N GLY A 22 17.18 10.09 -12.98
CA GLY A 22 18.42 10.51 -13.61
C GLY A 22 19.43 9.39 -13.67
N ARG A 23 20.68 9.77 -13.98
CA ARG A 23 21.81 8.85 -14.00
C ARG A 23 22.80 9.26 -12.92
N HIS A 24 23.18 8.32 -12.06
CA HIS A 24 24.18 8.52 -11.02
C HIS A 24 25.29 7.48 -11.13
N GLN A 25 26.53 7.93 -11.33
CA GLN A 25 27.72 7.07 -11.47
C GLN A 25 27.54 5.90 -12.46
N GLY A 26 26.89 6.17 -13.59
CA GLY A 26 26.64 5.19 -14.65
C GLY A 26 25.32 4.43 -14.51
N LEU A 27 24.67 4.44 -13.34
CA LEU A 27 23.39 3.75 -13.09
C LEU A 27 22.19 4.66 -13.38
N TYR A 28 21.19 4.11 -14.07
CA TYR A 28 19.87 4.72 -14.20
C TYR A 28 19.09 4.54 -12.91
N CYS A 29 18.61 5.64 -12.33
CA CYS A 29 17.98 5.67 -11.01
C CYS A 29 16.62 6.38 -11.09
N ILE A 30 15.61 5.77 -10.47
CA ILE A 30 14.29 6.38 -10.27
C ILE A 30 13.96 6.31 -8.78
N PHE A 31 13.65 7.46 -8.20
CA PHE A 31 13.13 7.59 -6.84
C PHE A 31 11.68 8.07 -6.88
N THR A 32 10.80 7.33 -6.21
CA THR A 32 9.41 7.74 -5.99
C THR A 32 9.10 7.76 -4.49
N SER A 33 8.33 8.77 -4.08
CA SER A 33 7.84 8.88 -2.71
C SER A 33 6.33 8.99 -2.66
N GLU A 34 5.69 8.17 -1.83
CA GLU A 34 4.29 8.28 -1.48
C GLU A 34 4.17 9.05 -0.16
N LEU A 35 3.81 10.34 -0.25
CA LEU A 35 3.82 11.25 0.90
C LEU A 35 2.81 10.86 1.98
N HIS A 36 1.71 10.20 1.59
CA HIS A 36 0.65 9.79 2.51
C HIS A 36 1.06 8.62 3.41
N THR A 37 1.77 7.63 2.84
CA THR A 37 2.22 6.44 3.59
C THR A 37 3.63 6.62 4.16
N GLY A 38 4.37 7.61 3.66
CA GLY A 38 5.79 7.78 3.95
C GLY A 38 6.66 6.69 3.32
N GLU A 39 6.14 5.94 2.36
CA GLU A 39 6.90 4.90 1.66
C GLU A 39 7.71 5.50 0.51
N CYS A 40 8.96 5.06 0.42
CA CYS A 40 9.93 5.49 -0.57
C CYS A 40 10.39 4.27 -1.36
N LYS A 41 10.48 4.41 -2.68
CA LYS A 41 10.95 3.37 -3.59
C LYS A 41 12.10 3.93 -4.42
N LEU A 42 13.25 3.29 -4.32
CA LEU A 42 14.40 3.53 -5.20
C LEU A 42 14.54 2.36 -6.16
N SER A 43 14.60 2.64 -7.46
CA SER A 43 14.81 1.66 -8.51
C SER A 43 16.11 1.97 -9.24
N LEU A 44 16.99 0.99 -9.36
CA LEU A 44 18.28 1.11 -10.05
C LEU A 44 18.38 0.08 -11.16
N GLY A 45 18.91 0.47 -12.33
CA GLY A 45 19.24 -0.48 -13.39
C GLY A 45 20.47 -1.31 -13.02
N ALA A 46 20.38 -2.62 -13.12
CA ALA A 46 21.49 -3.54 -12.94
C ALA A 46 21.23 -4.82 -13.73
N TYR A 47 22.14 -5.14 -14.66
CA TYR A 47 21.99 -6.26 -15.57
C TYR A 47 23.31 -6.98 -15.84
N LYS A 48 23.18 -8.30 -15.93
CA LYS A 48 24.16 -9.28 -16.40
C LYS A 48 23.37 -10.53 -16.81
N ASP A 49 23.70 -11.16 -17.93
CA ASP A 49 22.93 -12.28 -18.50
C ASP A 49 22.74 -13.42 -17.48
N GLY A 50 21.49 -13.84 -17.25
CA GLY A 50 21.14 -15.03 -16.47
C GLY A 50 21.21 -14.92 -14.94
N ASP A 51 21.20 -13.70 -14.37
CA ASP A 51 21.75 -13.45 -13.04
C ASP A 51 20.80 -12.85 -11.97
N GLU A 52 19.47 -12.96 -12.09
CA GLU A 52 18.59 -12.40 -11.06
C GLU A 52 18.84 -13.00 -9.66
N THR A 53 19.05 -14.33 -9.60
CA THR A 53 19.29 -15.04 -8.35
C THR A 53 20.65 -14.73 -7.75
N ALA A 54 21.72 -14.64 -8.55
CA ALA A 54 23.04 -14.35 -7.99
C ALA A 54 23.20 -12.86 -7.69
N LEU A 55 22.59 -11.95 -8.45
CA LEU A 55 22.47 -10.53 -8.02
C LEU A 55 21.74 -10.40 -6.68
N THR A 56 20.66 -11.15 -6.48
CA THR A 56 19.94 -11.14 -5.19
C THR A 56 20.83 -11.58 -4.03
N ARG A 57 21.66 -12.61 -4.22
CA ARG A 57 22.63 -13.07 -3.21
C ARG A 57 23.74 -12.05 -2.95
N LEU A 58 24.27 -11.43 -4.01
CA LEU A 58 25.29 -10.40 -3.88
C LEU A 58 24.79 -9.18 -3.10
N LEU A 59 23.50 -8.88 -3.19
CA LEU A 59 22.86 -7.78 -2.49
C LEU A 59 22.38 -8.12 -1.07
N GLU A 60 22.62 -9.33 -0.56
CA GLU A 60 22.33 -9.68 0.84
C GLU A 60 22.85 -8.69 1.90
N PRO A 61 24.00 -8.01 1.73
CA PRO A 61 24.43 -6.96 2.66
C PRO A 61 23.40 -5.83 2.85
N LEU A 62 22.50 -5.59 1.88
CA LEU A 62 21.40 -4.63 2.02
C LEU A 62 20.37 -5.06 3.07
N ASN A 63 20.27 -6.35 3.42
CA ASN A 63 19.41 -6.82 4.51
C ASN A 63 19.85 -6.27 5.88
N GLY A 64 21.11 -5.82 6.01
CA GLY A 64 21.60 -5.12 7.20
C GLY A 64 21.03 -3.72 7.38
N LEU A 65 20.42 -3.13 6.35
CA LEU A 65 19.76 -1.82 6.43
C LEU A 65 18.40 -1.95 7.12
N LYS A 66 18.37 -1.61 8.41
CA LYS A 66 17.12 -1.49 9.17
C LYS A 66 16.14 -0.60 8.39
N ARG A 67 14.92 -1.09 8.15
CA ARG A 67 13.81 -0.40 7.45
C ARG A 67 13.91 -0.34 5.92
N ALA A 68 14.81 -1.09 5.29
CA ALA A 68 14.79 -1.32 3.86
C ALA A 68 14.45 -2.77 3.54
N LYS A 69 13.73 -2.98 2.43
CA LYS A 69 13.55 -4.29 1.79
C LYS A 69 13.90 -4.14 0.33
N PHE A 70 14.75 -5.02 -0.17
CA PHE A 70 15.12 -5.03 -1.57
C PHE A 70 14.53 -6.25 -2.30
N LYS A 71 14.36 -6.11 -3.60
CA LYS A 71 14.08 -7.21 -4.53
C LYS A 71 14.74 -6.91 -5.87
N VAL A 72 15.07 -7.96 -6.60
CA VAL A 72 15.54 -7.88 -7.99
C VAL A 72 14.40 -8.33 -8.88
N GLU A 73 14.11 -7.58 -9.93
CA GLU A 73 13.14 -7.92 -10.96
C GLU A 73 13.72 -7.55 -12.32
N LYS A 74 13.95 -8.54 -13.19
CA LYS A 74 14.58 -8.30 -14.50
C LYS A 74 15.93 -7.59 -14.34
N ALA A 75 16.12 -6.50 -15.07
CA ALA A 75 17.32 -5.67 -15.02
C ALA A 75 17.26 -4.54 -13.98
N ARG A 76 16.46 -4.72 -12.92
CA ARG A 76 16.11 -3.66 -11.97
C ARG A 76 16.23 -4.14 -10.52
N ILE A 77 16.96 -3.37 -9.71
CA ILE A 77 16.99 -3.49 -8.25
C ILE A 77 15.96 -2.51 -7.69
N ILE A 78 15.05 -2.99 -6.84
CA ILE A 78 14.03 -2.17 -6.17
C ILE A 78 14.27 -2.21 -4.68
N ILE A 79 14.35 -1.03 -4.07
CA ILE A 79 14.56 -0.86 -2.64
C ILE A 79 13.41 -0.04 -2.09
N ASN A 80 12.60 -0.67 -1.25
CA ASN A 80 11.51 -0.02 -0.55
C ASN A 80 11.95 0.30 0.88
N TYR A 81 11.77 1.54 1.31
CA TYR A 81 12.10 1.97 2.66
C TYR A 81 11.11 3.02 3.16
N LYS A 82 11.03 3.19 4.49
CA LYS A 82 10.23 4.26 5.09
C LYS A 82 11.03 5.55 5.14
N MET A 83 10.38 6.65 4.76
CA MET A 83 10.90 8.01 4.89
C MET A 83 11.40 8.24 6.31
N LEU A 84 12.59 8.82 6.43
CA LEU A 84 13.14 9.24 7.72
C LEU A 84 12.61 10.64 8.05
N THR A 85 11.69 10.71 9.01
CA THR A 85 11.08 11.97 9.45
C THR A 85 11.93 12.70 10.49
N ALA A 86 11.80 14.02 10.55
CA ALA A 86 12.50 14.90 11.47
C ALA A 86 11.66 16.16 11.75
N LEU A 87 12.10 16.94 12.73
CA LEU A 87 11.38 18.15 13.19
C LEU A 87 11.31 19.26 12.11
N THR A 88 12.22 19.27 11.14
CA THR A 88 12.24 20.25 10.06
C THR A 88 12.53 19.57 8.73
N THR A 89 12.01 20.14 7.64
CA THR A 89 12.23 19.60 6.28
C THR A 89 13.71 19.59 5.88
N SER A 90 14.53 20.52 6.39
CA SER A 90 15.97 20.50 6.16
C SER A 90 16.63 19.27 6.79
N LYS A 91 16.33 18.98 8.07
CA LYS A 91 16.83 17.77 8.74
C LYS A 91 16.25 16.48 8.14
N GLU A 92 15.01 16.51 7.64
CA GLU A 92 14.44 15.38 6.90
C GLU A 92 15.25 15.11 5.63
N ASN A 93 15.57 16.15 4.85
CA ASN A 93 16.36 16.01 3.62
C ASN A 93 17.77 15.48 3.92
N GLU A 94 18.42 15.99 4.96
CA GLU A 94 19.75 15.53 5.40
C GLU A 94 19.75 14.04 5.72
N LYS A 95 18.84 13.57 6.59
CA LYS A 95 18.73 12.15 6.97
C LYS A 95 18.42 11.25 5.78
N ASN A 96 17.49 11.65 4.91
CA ASN A 96 17.13 10.82 3.75
C ASN A 96 18.25 10.82 2.71
N LYS A 97 19.03 11.90 2.58
CA LYS A 97 20.23 11.95 1.75
C LYS A 97 21.31 11.00 2.28
N GLU A 98 21.63 11.06 3.57
CA GLU A 98 22.58 10.14 4.20
C GLU A 98 22.19 8.67 4.00
N PHE A 99 20.90 8.37 4.10
CA PHE A 99 20.39 7.02 3.88
C PHE A 99 20.51 6.59 2.41
N PHE A 100 20.21 7.49 1.46
CA PHE A 100 20.44 7.27 0.05
C PHE A 100 21.92 7.03 -0.26
N ASP A 101 22.81 7.87 0.26
CA ASP A 101 24.26 7.72 0.12
C ASP A 101 24.73 6.36 0.64
N ARG A 102 24.21 5.91 1.78
CA ARG A 102 24.52 4.60 2.35
C ARG A 102 24.05 3.43 1.48
N ILE A 103 22.87 3.54 0.86
CA ILE A 103 22.38 2.53 -0.09
C ILE A 103 23.34 2.46 -1.28
N ILE A 104 23.63 3.62 -1.87
CA ILE A 104 24.48 3.75 -3.06
C ILE A 104 25.91 3.27 -2.78
N SER A 105 26.46 3.54 -1.59
CA SER A 105 27.80 3.10 -1.19
C SER A 105 27.92 1.58 -1.03
N ILE A 106 26.81 0.88 -0.76
CA ILE A 106 26.79 -0.59 -0.71
C ILE A 106 26.64 -1.16 -2.12
N ILE A 107 25.72 -0.62 -2.92
CA ILE A 107 25.34 -1.20 -4.22
C ILE A 107 26.43 -0.97 -5.27
N LEU A 108 26.96 0.25 -5.37
CA LEU A 108 27.88 0.60 -6.45
C LEU A 108 29.14 -0.29 -6.50
N PRO A 109 29.85 -0.55 -5.38
CA PRO A 109 31.01 -1.44 -5.41
C PRO A 109 30.62 -2.85 -5.87
N ILE A 110 29.55 -3.41 -5.29
CA ILE A 110 29.06 -4.77 -5.64
C ILE A 110 28.77 -4.87 -7.13
N LEU A 111 28.06 -3.90 -7.71
CA LEU A 111 27.73 -3.91 -9.14
C LEU A 111 28.98 -3.77 -10.01
N LYS A 112 29.89 -2.85 -9.66
CA LYS A 112 31.13 -2.62 -10.43
C LYS A 112 32.08 -3.82 -10.39
N GLU A 113 32.34 -4.36 -9.20
CA GLU A 113 33.27 -5.49 -8.98
C GLU A 113 32.77 -6.78 -9.65
N ASN A 114 31.45 -6.96 -9.73
CA ASN A 114 30.84 -8.14 -10.34
C ASN A 114 30.44 -7.95 -11.81
N GLY A 115 30.76 -6.78 -12.40
CA GLY A 115 30.59 -6.51 -13.84
C GLY A 115 29.14 -6.27 -14.28
N TYR A 116 28.27 -5.79 -13.39
CA TYR A 116 26.91 -5.39 -13.75
C TYR A 116 26.92 -4.05 -14.47
N GLN A 117 26.06 -3.93 -15.47
CA GLN A 117 25.83 -2.70 -16.22
C GLN A 117 24.41 -2.19 -15.98
N SER A 118 24.17 -0.91 -16.28
CA SER A 118 22.83 -0.33 -16.19
C SER A 118 22.36 0.06 -17.59
N GLY A 119 21.17 -0.39 -17.94
CA GLY A 119 20.45 0.02 -19.14
C GLY A 119 18.95 0.12 -18.85
N GLY A 120 18.14 -0.23 -19.85
CA GLY A 120 16.70 -0.34 -19.72
C GLY A 120 16.27 -1.32 -18.61
N PHE A 121 15.17 -1.03 -17.93
CA PHE A 121 14.74 -1.80 -16.75
C PHE A 121 14.08 -3.13 -17.11
N ALA A 122 13.80 -3.41 -18.38
CA ALA A 122 13.14 -4.64 -18.79
C ALA A 122 14.15 -5.74 -19.17
N ASN A 123 15.22 -5.41 -19.90
CA ASN A 123 16.22 -6.35 -20.40
C ASN A 123 17.67 -5.90 -20.14
N GLY A 124 17.87 -4.70 -19.58
CA GLY A 124 19.18 -4.23 -19.14
C GLY A 124 20.09 -3.70 -20.24
N LYS A 125 19.65 -3.75 -21.49
CA LYS A 125 20.42 -3.24 -22.63
C LYS A 125 20.34 -1.72 -22.69
N ASP A 126 21.44 -1.11 -23.11
CA ASP A 126 21.49 0.30 -23.48
C ASP A 126 21.81 0.37 -24.98
N ASP A 127 20.80 0.69 -25.78
CA ASP A 127 20.92 0.91 -27.23
C ASP A 127 21.01 2.42 -27.58
N GLY A 128 21.23 3.27 -26.56
CA GLY A 128 21.27 4.72 -26.70
C GLY A 128 19.90 5.40 -26.73
N SER A 129 18.80 4.65 -26.66
CA SER A 129 17.43 5.19 -26.73
C SER A 129 16.72 5.28 -25.38
N ILE A 130 17.42 5.07 -24.26
CA ILE A 130 16.80 5.01 -22.93
C ILE A 130 16.09 6.31 -22.57
N ARG A 131 14.79 6.20 -22.24
CA ARG A 131 13.94 7.31 -21.79
C ARG A 131 13.08 6.86 -20.61
N LEU A 132 12.53 7.84 -19.89
CA LEU A 132 11.60 7.56 -18.81
C LEU A 132 10.20 7.31 -19.38
N ALA A 133 9.62 6.16 -19.07
CA ALA A 133 8.25 5.81 -19.37
C ALA A 133 7.43 5.67 -18.07
N ARG A 134 6.13 5.96 -18.16
CA ARG A 134 5.15 5.67 -17.12
C ARG A 134 4.34 4.45 -17.53
N LEU A 135 4.31 3.42 -16.68
CA LEU A 135 3.45 2.25 -16.79
C LEU A 135 2.43 2.26 -15.64
N GLY A 136 1.22 2.73 -15.91
CA GLY A 136 0.20 2.91 -14.87
C GLY A 136 0.67 3.86 -13.78
N LEU A 137 0.95 3.33 -12.58
CA LEU A 137 1.51 4.08 -11.45
C LEU A 137 3.03 3.94 -11.28
N GLU A 138 3.67 3.05 -12.05
CA GLU A 138 5.12 2.85 -12.01
C GLU A 138 5.83 3.69 -13.08
N TYR A 139 7.11 3.96 -12.83
CA TYR A 139 8.01 4.61 -13.78
C TYR A 139 9.19 3.67 -14.05
N LEU A 140 9.58 3.58 -15.31
CA LEU A 140 10.63 2.70 -15.80
C LEU A 140 11.52 3.48 -16.77
N PHE A 141 12.84 3.25 -16.70
CA PHE A 141 13.69 3.58 -17.83
C PHE A 141 13.56 2.46 -18.85
N LEU A 142 13.18 2.79 -20.08
CA LEU A 142 13.01 1.83 -21.16
C LEU A 142 13.73 2.30 -22.41
N THR A 143 14.25 1.36 -23.20
CA THR A 143 14.60 1.62 -24.61
C THR A 143 13.34 1.65 -25.49
N GLU A 144 13.45 2.14 -26.72
CA GLU A 144 12.34 2.12 -27.68
C GLU A 144 11.84 0.69 -27.96
N ASN A 145 12.75 -0.29 -28.06
CA ASN A 145 12.40 -1.69 -28.24
C ASN A 145 11.65 -2.25 -27.03
N GLU A 146 12.16 -1.98 -25.81
CA GLU A 146 11.48 -2.42 -24.59
C GLU A 146 10.10 -1.77 -24.42
N PHE A 147 9.95 -0.50 -24.82
CA PHE A 147 8.67 0.19 -24.81
C PHE A 147 7.68 -0.45 -25.77
N HIS A 148 8.11 -0.78 -26.99
CA HIS A 148 7.28 -1.46 -27.97
C HIS A 148 6.83 -2.85 -27.48
N ASP A 149 7.77 -3.67 -27.01
CA ASP A 149 7.50 -5.02 -26.53
C ASP A 149 6.56 -5.02 -25.32
N LEU A 150 6.81 -4.12 -24.37
CA LEU A 150 5.96 -3.95 -23.20
C LEU A 150 4.57 -3.42 -23.59
N GLY A 151 4.50 -2.50 -24.56
CA GLY A 151 3.25 -1.99 -25.10
C GLY A 151 2.40 -3.08 -25.77
N MET A 152 3.03 -3.99 -26.52
CA MET A 152 2.37 -5.14 -27.13
C MET A 152 1.89 -6.15 -26.08
N ASP A 153 2.74 -6.51 -25.12
CA ASP A 153 2.39 -7.39 -24.00
C ASP A 153 1.21 -6.82 -23.19
N LEU A 154 1.19 -5.52 -22.92
CA LEU A 154 0.08 -4.86 -22.24
C LEU A 154 -1.22 -4.92 -23.03
N LYS A 155 -1.18 -4.77 -24.36
CA LYS A 155 -2.38 -4.91 -25.22
C LYS A 155 -2.95 -6.32 -25.14
N ILE A 156 -2.09 -7.34 -25.32
CA ILE A 156 -2.48 -8.76 -25.23
C ILE A 156 -3.11 -9.05 -23.86
N LYS A 157 -2.44 -8.62 -22.78
CA LYS A 157 -2.96 -8.82 -21.42
C LYS A 157 -4.28 -8.09 -21.19
N LYS A 158 -4.46 -6.88 -21.73
CA LYS A 158 -5.73 -6.13 -21.64
C LYS A 158 -6.86 -6.85 -22.38
N GLU A 159 -6.59 -7.44 -23.54
CA GLU A 159 -7.56 -8.25 -24.29
C GLU A 159 -7.95 -9.50 -23.50
N ALA A 160 -6.97 -10.25 -22.98
CA ALA A 160 -7.22 -11.40 -22.12
C ALA A 160 -7.98 -11.01 -20.83
N ASP A 161 -7.67 -9.84 -20.25
CA ASP A 161 -8.41 -9.34 -19.10
C ASP A 161 -9.86 -9.04 -19.48
N LYS A 162 -10.16 -8.42 -20.63
CA LYS A 162 -11.56 -8.18 -21.05
C LYS A 162 -12.41 -9.45 -21.05
N GLU A 163 -11.85 -10.57 -21.48
CA GLU A 163 -12.54 -11.87 -21.53
C GLU A 163 -12.74 -12.50 -20.15
N LYS A 164 -11.91 -12.15 -19.15
CA LYS A 164 -12.02 -12.70 -17.80
C LYS A 164 -13.27 -12.16 -17.08
N SER A 165 -14.12 -13.04 -16.58
CA SER A 165 -15.28 -12.64 -15.77
C SER A 165 -14.87 -12.34 -14.31
N GLU A 166 -15.61 -11.44 -13.66
CA GLU A 166 -15.47 -11.20 -12.22
C GLU A 166 -16.18 -12.30 -11.43
N ASN A 167 -15.47 -13.00 -10.55
CA ASN A 167 -16.06 -13.97 -9.62
C ASN A 167 -16.70 -13.24 -8.42
N PHE A 168 -17.71 -12.42 -8.72
CA PHE A 168 -18.33 -11.49 -7.78
C PHE A 168 -18.80 -12.17 -6.49
N LEU A 169 -19.51 -13.30 -6.61
CA LEU A 169 -20.03 -14.05 -5.47
C LEU A 169 -18.91 -14.51 -4.52
N LEU A 170 -17.83 -15.07 -5.07
CA LEU A 170 -16.70 -15.54 -4.28
C LEU A 170 -15.96 -14.39 -3.58
N GLY A 171 -15.84 -13.25 -4.29
CA GLY A 171 -15.32 -12.01 -3.70
C GLY A 171 -16.13 -11.54 -2.50
N ILE A 172 -17.46 -11.47 -2.64
CA ILE A 172 -18.36 -11.06 -1.56
C ILE A 172 -18.32 -12.03 -0.38
N LEU A 173 -18.30 -13.35 -0.63
CA LEU A 173 -18.13 -14.35 0.44
C LEU A 173 -16.85 -14.13 1.24
N GLY A 174 -15.75 -13.81 0.55
CA GLY A 174 -14.49 -13.44 1.21
C GLY A 174 -14.60 -12.18 2.07
N VAL A 175 -15.31 -11.15 1.58
CA VAL A 175 -15.52 -9.89 2.33
C VAL A 175 -16.39 -10.11 3.56
N ILE A 176 -17.42 -10.96 3.48
CA ILE A 176 -18.23 -11.38 4.65
C ILE A 176 -17.34 -12.06 5.69
N GLY A 177 -16.43 -12.95 5.26
CA GLY A 177 -15.46 -13.58 6.17
C GLY A 177 -14.57 -12.56 6.89
N VAL A 178 -14.02 -11.58 6.15
CA VAL A 178 -13.24 -10.47 6.74
C VAL A 178 -14.08 -9.64 7.71
N ALA A 179 -15.33 -9.35 7.35
CA ALA A 179 -16.25 -8.57 8.16
C ALA A 179 -16.54 -9.24 9.51
N ILE A 180 -16.83 -10.55 9.52
CA ILE A 180 -17.06 -11.33 10.76
C ILE A 180 -15.81 -11.29 11.66
N CYS A 181 -14.63 -11.55 11.11
CA CYS A 181 -13.37 -11.45 11.86
C CYS A 181 -13.15 -10.03 12.42
N GLY A 182 -13.52 -9.00 11.65
CA GLY A 182 -13.44 -7.62 12.08
C GLY A 182 -14.38 -7.28 13.24
N VAL A 183 -15.62 -7.77 13.25
CA VAL A 183 -16.56 -7.59 14.38
C VAL A 183 -15.96 -8.15 15.67
N ILE A 184 -15.41 -9.37 15.60
CA ILE A 184 -14.78 -10.03 16.75
C ILE A 184 -13.57 -9.21 17.23
N LEU A 185 -12.67 -8.84 16.31
CA LEU A 185 -11.47 -8.07 16.63
C LEU A 185 -11.82 -6.71 17.24
N TYR A 186 -12.78 -5.99 16.65
CA TYR A 186 -13.26 -4.70 17.11
C TYR A 186 -13.73 -4.79 18.56
N THR A 187 -14.57 -5.80 18.85
CA THR A 187 -15.11 -6.04 20.19
C THR A 187 -14.01 -6.34 21.21
N LEU A 188 -13.04 -7.20 20.88
CA LEU A 188 -11.95 -7.56 21.78
C LEU A 188 -11.02 -6.35 22.07
N VAL A 189 -10.69 -5.57 21.04
CA VAL A 189 -9.86 -4.36 21.18
C VAL A 189 -10.58 -3.30 22.02
N GLY A 190 -11.88 -3.09 21.77
CA GLY A 190 -12.71 -2.15 22.51
C GLY A 190 -12.90 -2.53 23.97
N ARG A 191 -13.06 -3.82 24.26
CA ARG A 191 -13.11 -4.36 25.63
C ARG A 191 -11.81 -4.16 26.39
N ALA A 192 -10.67 -4.29 25.70
CA ALA A 192 -9.35 -4.09 26.30
C ALA A 192 -8.97 -2.60 26.47
N GLY A 193 -9.84 -1.66 26.07
CA GLY A 193 -9.60 -0.22 26.18
C GLY A 193 -8.53 0.30 25.21
N TYR A 194 -8.21 -0.47 24.16
CA TYR A 194 -7.21 -0.10 23.15
C TYR A 194 -7.84 0.70 21.99
N TYR A 195 -6.97 1.20 21.10
CA TYR A 195 -7.31 2.03 19.95
C TYR A 195 -8.21 1.33 18.92
N VAL A 196 -9.52 1.39 19.14
CA VAL A 196 -10.55 0.76 18.30
C VAL A 196 -10.56 1.28 16.86
N TRP A 197 -10.11 2.52 16.66
CA TRP A 197 -10.03 3.18 15.35
C TRP A 197 -9.13 2.50 14.32
N MET A 198 -8.18 1.65 14.76
CA MET A 198 -7.33 0.89 13.85
C MET A 198 -8.06 -0.27 13.16
N VAL A 199 -9.14 -0.79 13.76
CA VAL A 199 -9.85 -1.96 13.23
C VAL A 199 -10.60 -1.64 11.92
N PRO A 200 -11.32 -0.52 11.77
CA PRO A 200 -11.88 -0.10 10.50
C PRO A 200 -10.84 0.03 9.36
N ALA A 201 -9.62 0.46 9.71
CA ALA A 201 -8.52 0.56 8.74
C ALA A 201 -8.08 -0.82 8.23
N LEU A 202 -7.90 -1.77 9.15
CA LEU A 202 -7.56 -3.15 8.80
C LEU A 202 -8.67 -3.82 7.99
N LEU A 203 -9.93 -3.57 8.33
CA LEU A 203 -11.10 -4.06 7.60
C LEU A 203 -11.10 -3.57 6.14
N SER A 204 -10.87 -2.28 5.90
CA SER A 204 -10.85 -1.69 4.56
C SER A 204 -9.77 -2.31 3.67
N VAL A 205 -8.56 -2.49 4.23
CA VAL A 205 -7.42 -3.10 3.53
C VAL A 205 -7.66 -4.60 3.28
N GLY A 206 -8.09 -5.32 4.32
CA GLY A 206 -8.33 -6.76 4.28
C GLY A 206 -9.41 -7.12 3.26
N ALA A 207 -10.54 -6.40 3.28
CA ALA A 207 -11.66 -6.64 2.37
C ALA A 207 -11.26 -6.40 0.91
N SER A 208 -10.57 -5.29 0.62
CA SER A 208 -10.12 -4.96 -0.74
C SER A 208 -9.18 -6.03 -1.29
N ASN A 209 -8.21 -6.47 -0.49
CA ASN A 209 -7.23 -7.48 -0.88
C ASN A 209 -7.86 -8.87 -1.06
N VAL A 210 -8.71 -9.29 -0.13
CA VAL A 210 -9.40 -10.59 -0.19
C VAL A 210 -10.37 -10.61 -1.38
N TYR A 211 -11.15 -9.55 -1.57
CA TYR A 211 -12.05 -9.45 -2.72
C TYR A 211 -11.27 -9.56 -4.02
N LYS A 212 -10.21 -8.75 -4.22
CA LYS A 212 -9.43 -8.76 -5.46
C LYS A 212 -8.81 -10.14 -5.73
N LYS A 213 -8.30 -10.80 -4.69
CA LYS A 213 -7.72 -12.14 -4.80
C LYS A 213 -8.73 -13.20 -5.23
N LEU A 214 -9.95 -13.14 -4.71
CA LEU A 214 -11.00 -14.14 -4.96
C LEU A 214 -11.83 -13.84 -6.22
N ALA A 215 -12.24 -12.59 -6.38
CA ALA A 215 -13.04 -12.13 -7.51
C ALA A 215 -12.24 -12.02 -8.81
N GLY A 216 -10.92 -11.84 -8.71
CA GLY A 216 -10.00 -11.70 -9.84
C GLY A 216 -10.10 -10.36 -10.58
N LYS A 217 -11.18 -9.62 -10.39
CA LYS A 217 -11.47 -8.28 -10.92
C LYS A 217 -12.21 -7.47 -9.88
N LEU A 218 -12.09 -6.15 -9.97
CA LEU A 218 -12.78 -5.22 -9.07
C LEU A 218 -13.68 -4.26 -9.85
N THR A 219 -15.00 -4.38 -9.68
CA THR A 219 -15.98 -3.51 -10.34
C THR A 219 -16.57 -2.45 -9.40
N ILE A 220 -17.26 -1.45 -9.95
CA ILE A 220 -17.95 -0.41 -9.16
C ILE A 220 -19.13 -1.01 -8.37
N LYS A 221 -19.86 -1.98 -8.94
CA LYS A 221 -20.92 -2.68 -8.19
C LYS A 221 -20.36 -3.42 -6.96
N ALA A 222 -19.18 -4.02 -7.07
CA ALA A 222 -18.50 -4.68 -5.98
C ALA A 222 -18.14 -3.72 -4.85
N PHE A 223 -17.65 -2.53 -5.20
CA PHE A 223 -17.38 -1.47 -4.21
C PHE A 223 -18.58 -1.18 -3.32
N VAL A 224 -19.74 -0.95 -3.92
CA VAL A 224 -20.97 -0.59 -3.21
C VAL A 224 -21.36 -1.72 -2.25
N CYS A 225 -21.35 -2.96 -2.72
CA CYS A 225 -21.66 -4.13 -1.88
C CYS A 225 -20.67 -4.30 -0.72
N MET A 226 -19.35 -4.17 -0.99
CA MET A 226 -18.33 -4.25 0.05
C MET A 226 -18.51 -3.15 1.10
N PHE A 227 -18.75 -1.91 0.67
CA PHE A 227 -18.95 -0.78 1.56
C PHE A 227 -20.16 -0.99 2.49
N VAL A 228 -21.27 -1.52 1.95
CA VAL A 228 -22.46 -1.87 2.75
C VAL A 228 -22.13 -2.95 3.80
N ILE A 229 -21.43 -4.01 3.40
CA ILE A 229 -21.05 -5.11 4.31
C ILE A 229 -20.13 -4.61 5.44
N LEU A 230 -19.12 -3.80 5.09
CA LEU A 230 -18.19 -3.24 6.07
C LEU A 230 -18.87 -2.26 7.02
N THR A 231 -19.82 -1.46 6.53
CA THR A 231 -20.60 -0.55 7.38
C THR A 231 -21.49 -1.34 8.34
N ALA A 232 -22.16 -2.38 7.88
CA ALA A 232 -22.95 -3.26 8.73
C ALA A 232 -22.08 -3.95 9.81
N ALA A 233 -20.88 -4.38 9.44
CA ALA A 233 -19.92 -4.95 10.38
C ALA A 233 -19.43 -3.94 11.43
N LEU A 234 -19.20 -2.69 11.03
CA LEU A 234 -18.84 -1.63 11.98
C LEU A 234 -19.97 -1.36 12.98
N ILE A 235 -21.23 -1.28 12.50
CA ILE A 235 -22.40 -1.11 13.38
C ILE A 235 -22.48 -2.28 14.36
N ALA A 236 -22.39 -3.52 13.86
CA ALA A 236 -22.44 -4.73 14.69
C ALA A 236 -21.30 -4.78 15.72
N GLY A 237 -20.07 -4.44 15.34
CA GLY A 237 -18.91 -4.40 16.24
C GLY A 237 -19.05 -3.33 17.32
N THR A 238 -19.51 -2.13 16.94
CA THR A 238 -19.75 -1.02 17.90
C THR A 238 -20.84 -1.40 18.90
N TYR A 239 -21.96 -1.95 18.43
CA TYR A 239 -23.03 -2.42 19.30
C TYR A 239 -22.53 -3.52 20.25
N LEU A 240 -21.79 -4.51 19.74
CA LEU A 240 -21.29 -5.62 20.54
C LEU A 240 -20.27 -5.17 21.58
N GLU A 241 -19.39 -4.22 21.24
CA GLU A 241 -18.48 -3.57 22.19
C GLU A 241 -19.25 -2.92 23.34
N TYR A 242 -20.28 -2.12 23.04
CA TYR A 242 -21.08 -1.44 24.06
C TYR A 242 -21.86 -2.43 24.93
N ALA A 243 -22.40 -3.51 24.34
CA ALA A 243 -23.01 -4.60 25.10
C ALA A 243 -22.02 -5.24 26.09
N TRP A 244 -20.77 -5.45 25.68
CA TRP A 244 -19.73 -6.00 26.56
C TRP A 244 -19.33 -5.04 27.68
N ARG A 245 -19.20 -3.74 27.38
CA ARG A 245 -18.92 -2.72 28.39
C ARG A 245 -20.02 -2.66 29.45
N PHE A 246 -21.27 -2.65 29.01
CA PHE A 246 -22.43 -2.64 29.89
C PHE A 246 -22.51 -3.90 30.75
N TYR A 247 -22.29 -5.07 30.15
CA TYR A 247 -22.17 -6.33 30.88
C TYR A 247 -21.05 -6.31 31.93
N ASP A 248 -19.86 -5.82 31.57
CA ASP A 248 -18.71 -5.79 32.47
C ASP A 248 -18.93 -4.86 33.68
N ILE A 249 -19.74 -3.81 33.54
CA ILE A 249 -20.17 -2.93 34.64
C ILE A 249 -21.19 -3.64 35.54
N LEU A 250 -22.27 -4.18 34.98
CA LEU A 250 -23.41 -4.68 35.75
C LEU A 250 -23.20 -6.06 36.36
N LYS A 251 -22.36 -6.92 35.76
CA LYS A 251 -22.10 -8.27 36.27
C LYS A 251 -21.51 -8.26 37.69
N ALA A 252 -20.86 -7.16 38.08
CA ALA A 252 -20.27 -7.00 39.42
C ALA A 252 -21.34 -6.79 40.50
N GLU A 253 -22.50 -6.23 40.14
CA GLU A 253 -23.53 -5.77 41.08
C GLU A 253 -24.83 -6.57 40.98
N PHE A 254 -25.22 -7.03 39.79
CA PHE A 254 -26.58 -7.52 39.53
C PHE A 254 -26.67 -8.98 39.04
N ASN A 255 -25.56 -9.74 39.00
CA ASN A 255 -25.50 -11.13 38.52
C ASN A 255 -26.26 -11.38 37.20
N ILE A 256 -26.18 -10.43 36.27
CA ILE A 256 -26.83 -10.52 34.96
C ILE A 256 -26.00 -11.37 34.00
N SER A 257 -26.65 -11.91 32.98
CA SER A 257 -26.03 -12.57 31.83
C SER A 257 -25.67 -11.55 30.73
N PHE A 258 -24.75 -11.93 29.83
CA PHE A 258 -24.42 -11.11 28.66
C PHE A 258 -25.63 -10.90 27.72
N SER A 259 -26.51 -11.92 27.60
CA SER A 259 -27.71 -11.83 26.76
C SER A 259 -28.68 -10.75 27.23
N GLU A 260 -28.82 -10.60 28.55
CA GLU A 260 -29.62 -9.52 29.15
C GLU A 260 -28.98 -8.17 28.85
N ALA A 261 -27.67 -8.01 29.13
CA ALA A 261 -26.95 -6.78 28.81
C ALA A 261 -27.05 -6.39 27.32
N PHE A 262 -26.97 -7.37 26.41
CA PHE A 262 -27.08 -7.16 24.95
C PHE A 262 -28.48 -6.70 24.52
N LYS A 263 -29.53 -7.12 25.21
CA LYS A 263 -30.91 -6.66 24.93
C LYS A 263 -31.15 -5.26 25.47
N GLU A 264 -30.67 -4.99 26.69
CA GLU A 264 -30.89 -3.73 27.41
C GLU A 264 -30.08 -2.56 26.84
N ILE A 265 -28.88 -2.82 26.29
CA ILE A 265 -28.06 -1.75 25.71
C ILE A 265 -28.72 -1.07 24.51
N GLY A 266 -29.60 -1.78 23.79
CA GLY A 266 -30.31 -1.24 22.62
C GLY A 266 -31.16 -0.02 22.98
N PRO A 267 -32.20 -0.16 23.83
CA PRO A 267 -32.97 0.97 24.35
C PRO A 267 -32.08 2.04 25.01
N LEU A 268 -31.10 1.62 25.82
CA LEU A 268 -30.21 2.53 26.55
C LEU A 268 -29.46 3.49 25.61
N ILE A 269 -28.97 3.00 24.46
CA ILE A 269 -28.29 3.83 23.43
C ILE A 269 -29.21 4.94 22.89
N PHE A 270 -30.53 4.76 22.90
CA PHE A 270 -31.47 5.75 22.37
C PHE A 270 -32.05 6.68 23.43
N GLU A 271 -32.24 6.17 24.64
CA GLU A 271 -32.91 6.85 25.75
C GLU A 271 -31.96 7.64 26.64
N ASP A 272 -30.75 7.10 26.91
CA ASP A 272 -29.76 7.78 27.73
C ASP A 272 -28.89 8.72 26.87
N SER A 273 -28.92 10.01 27.19
CA SER A 273 -28.22 11.02 26.40
C SER A 273 -26.70 10.88 26.41
N GLU A 274 -26.11 10.37 27.50
CA GLU A 274 -24.67 10.22 27.65
C GLU A 274 -24.18 8.99 26.87
N VAL A 275 -24.87 7.86 27.02
CA VAL A 275 -24.59 6.63 26.27
C VAL A 275 -24.78 6.87 24.77
N LYS A 276 -25.86 7.54 24.37
CA LYS A 276 -26.12 7.93 22.98
C LYS A 276 -25.01 8.79 22.40
N ALA A 277 -24.58 9.82 23.14
CA ALA A 277 -23.52 10.73 22.69
C ALA A 277 -22.19 9.98 22.54
N SER A 278 -21.85 9.11 23.48
CA SER A 278 -20.65 8.27 23.41
C SER A 278 -20.70 7.34 22.20
N PHE A 279 -21.82 6.62 22.01
CA PHE A 279 -22.01 5.70 20.89
C PHE A 279 -21.89 6.42 19.54
N LEU A 280 -22.58 7.56 19.37
CA LEU A 280 -22.55 8.34 18.13
C LEU A 280 -21.16 8.91 17.86
N LYS A 281 -20.42 9.32 18.89
CA LYS A 281 -19.04 9.80 18.74
C LYS A 281 -18.12 8.69 18.25
N ASP A 282 -18.14 7.53 18.90
CA ASP A 282 -17.29 6.39 18.51
C ASP A 282 -17.66 5.88 17.12
N PHE A 283 -18.95 5.72 16.86
CA PHE A 283 -19.46 5.33 15.55
C PHE A 283 -19.09 6.35 14.47
N GLY A 284 -19.20 7.65 14.77
CA GLY A 284 -18.85 8.73 13.84
C GLY A 284 -17.37 8.76 13.48
N ILE A 285 -16.49 8.64 14.48
CA ILE A 285 -15.03 8.61 14.26
C ILE A 285 -14.64 7.35 13.45
N ASN A 286 -15.08 6.18 13.90
CA ASN A 286 -14.73 4.92 13.26
C ASN A 286 -15.38 4.77 11.87
N GLY A 287 -16.58 5.29 11.69
CA GLY A 287 -17.28 5.37 10.41
C GLY A 287 -16.59 6.31 9.43
N GLY A 288 -16.15 7.49 9.90
CA GLY A 288 -15.36 8.42 9.07
C GLY A 288 -14.06 7.79 8.57
N ILE A 289 -13.35 7.07 9.45
CA ILE A 289 -12.13 6.32 9.10
C ILE A 289 -12.44 5.20 8.09
N LEU A 290 -13.50 4.42 8.32
CA LEU A 290 -13.91 3.35 7.42
C LEU A 290 -14.19 3.89 6.02
N ILE A 291 -14.98 4.96 5.92
CA ILE A 291 -15.35 5.61 4.65
C ILE A 291 -14.10 6.10 3.92
N LEU A 292 -13.28 6.90 4.59
CA LEU A 292 -12.08 7.49 3.99
C LEU A 292 -11.14 6.40 3.46
N LEU A 293 -10.84 5.39 4.27
CA LEU A 293 -9.90 4.34 3.90
C LEU A 293 -10.49 3.38 2.85
N THR A 294 -11.79 3.09 2.90
CA THR A 294 -12.45 2.29 1.86
C THR A 294 -12.39 3.00 0.51
N ILE A 295 -12.62 4.32 0.47
CA ILE A 295 -12.49 5.11 -0.76
C ILE A 295 -11.04 5.10 -1.28
N ILE A 296 -10.06 5.38 -0.43
CA ILE A 296 -8.63 5.41 -0.82
C ILE A 296 -8.18 4.04 -1.34
N MET A 297 -8.47 2.96 -0.59
CA MET A 297 -8.07 1.61 -0.95
C MET A 297 -8.76 1.13 -2.22
N PHE A 298 -10.04 1.44 -2.38
CA PHE A 298 -10.79 1.09 -3.58
C PHE A 298 -10.27 1.85 -4.80
N PHE A 299 -10.10 3.17 -4.70
CA PHE A 299 -9.60 3.99 -5.80
C PHE A 299 -8.21 3.54 -6.26
N SER A 300 -7.32 3.27 -5.31
CA SER A 300 -5.99 2.72 -5.56
C SER A 300 -6.08 1.35 -6.27
N SER A 301 -6.90 0.44 -5.73
CA SER A 301 -7.07 -0.92 -6.29
C SER A 301 -7.71 -0.92 -7.67
N TYR A 302 -8.67 -0.02 -7.89
CA TYR A 302 -9.41 0.17 -9.14
C TYR A 302 -8.52 0.78 -10.22
N LYS A 303 -7.77 1.84 -9.91
CA LYS A 303 -6.77 2.40 -10.85
C LYS A 303 -5.62 1.45 -11.15
N GLY A 304 -5.31 0.55 -10.22
CA GLY A 304 -4.32 -0.51 -10.42
C GLY A 304 -4.79 -1.66 -11.31
N GLU A 305 -6.07 -1.72 -11.72
CA GLU A 305 -6.56 -2.74 -12.65
C GLU A 305 -5.88 -2.58 -14.01
N LEU A 306 -5.56 -3.71 -14.64
CA LEU A 306 -4.80 -3.75 -15.90
C LEU A 306 -5.46 -2.91 -17.00
N ARG A 307 -6.79 -2.89 -17.07
CA ARG A 307 -7.54 -2.09 -18.05
C ARG A 307 -7.26 -0.58 -18.01
N PHE A 308 -6.75 -0.05 -16.89
CA PHE A 308 -6.37 1.36 -16.74
C PHE A 308 -4.85 1.60 -16.77
N GLN A 309 -4.05 0.55 -16.94
CA GLN A 309 -2.60 0.71 -17.07
C GLN A 309 -2.26 1.16 -18.48
N ASP A 310 -1.76 2.37 -18.62
CA ASP A 310 -1.25 2.88 -19.89
C ASP A 310 0.26 3.02 -19.83
N LEU A 311 0.88 2.87 -21.01
CA LEU A 311 2.32 3.02 -21.21
C LEU A 311 2.55 4.27 -22.06
N GLU A 312 3.22 5.27 -21.50
CA GLU A 312 3.50 6.54 -22.16
C GLU A 312 4.92 7.04 -21.81
N TRP A 313 5.55 7.76 -22.73
CA TRP A 313 6.79 8.50 -22.45
C TRP A 313 6.51 9.70 -21.54
N VAL A 314 7.49 10.04 -20.70
CA VAL A 314 7.43 11.13 -19.70
C VAL A 314 8.28 12.33 -20.10
#